data_AF-A0A810Q6R3-F1
#
_entry.id   AF-A0A810Q6R3-F1
#
_cell.length_a   1.000
_cell.length_b   1.000
_cell.length_c   1.000
_cell.angle_alpha   90.00
_cell.angle_beta   90.00
_cell.angle_gamma   90.00
#
_symmetry.space_group_name_H-M   'P 1'
#
loop_
_entity.id
_entity.type
_entity.pdbx_description
1 polymer ?
#
loop_
_entity_poly.entity_id
_entity_poly.type
_entity_poly.pdbx_seq_one_letter_code
_entity_poly.pdbx_strand_id
1 'polypeptide(L)'
;MEALIGIVGVAVLCFLLSALWDFTKKTEKEQQWQAVQMQDRKRKQQAEEEAERYRTSLVKRYKNSPLTREILKTICDGTERNPEEIVIDKSGASGRTDGMVRSYDFLAHRVPELTDSKAFSYEYHPIQNLGVTDCVFVRQQAALAEAIREILGEDYSVEYKDDGRIVVMRLKPTKHF
;
A
#
# COMPACT_ATOMS: atom_id res chain seq x y z
N MET A 1 -20.14 -40.74 58.61
CA MET A 1 -20.62 -39.72 57.64
C MET A 1 -19.71 -38.49 57.59
N GLU A 2 -19.08 -38.07 58.69
CA GLU A 2 -18.25 -36.84 58.70
C GLU A 2 -16.97 -36.91 57.86
N ALA A 3 -16.27 -38.04 57.84
CA ALA A 3 -15.06 -38.20 57.02
C ALA A 3 -15.33 -38.09 55.51
N LEU A 4 -16.52 -38.51 55.04
CA LEU A 4 -16.92 -38.43 53.63
C LEU A 4 -17.21 -36.97 53.23
N ILE A 5 -17.84 -36.21 54.12
CA ILE A 5 -18.15 -34.78 53.92
C ILE A 5 -16.85 -33.94 53.85
N GLY A 6 -15.87 -34.24 54.71
CA GLY A 6 -14.56 -33.58 54.69
C GLY A 6 -13.78 -33.82 53.39
N ILE A 7 -13.77 -35.06 52.89
CA ILE A 7 -13.07 -35.42 51.63
C ILE A 7 -13.74 -34.74 50.42
N VAL A 8 -15.08 -34.73 50.37
CA VAL A 8 -15.83 -34.05 49.30
C VAL A 8 -15.60 -32.54 49.35
N GLY A 9 -15.58 -31.93 50.53
CA GLY A 9 -15.30 -30.51 50.70
C GLY A 9 -13.91 -30.10 50.20
N VAL A 10 -12.87 -30.90 50.52
CA VAL A 10 -11.50 -30.65 50.04
C VAL A 10 -11.40 -30.83 48.53
N ALA A 11 -12.04 -31.86 47.96
CA ALA A 11 -12.04 -32.09 46.52
C ALA A 11 -12.71 -30.93 45.75
N VAL A 12 -13.84 -30.42 46.26
CA VAL A 12 -14.53 -29.26 45.68
C VAL A 12 -13.66 -28.00 45.77
N LEU A 13 -12.99 -27.77 46.91
CA LEU A 13 -12.09 -26.64 47.08
C LEU A 13 -10.90 -26.69 46.12
N CYS A 14 -10.25 -27.85 45.97
CA CYS A 14 -9.15 -28.04 45.02
C CYS A 14 -9.60 -27.82 43.57
N PHE A 15 -10.81 -28.28 43.21
CA PHE A 15 -11.38 -28.05 41.89
C PHE A 15 -11.63 -26.57 41.63
N LEU A 16 -12.21 -25.84 42.60
CA LEU A 16 -12.45 -24.40 42.48
C LEU A 16 -11.15 -23.59 42.35
N LEU A 17 -10.12 -23.94 43.12
CA LEU A 17 -8.80 -23.28 43.03
C LEU A 17 -8.12 -23.54 41.66
N SER A 18 -8.22 -24.76 41.15
CA SER A 18 -7.70 -25.12 39.82
C SER A 18 -8.44 -24.38 38.70
N ALA A 19 -9.78 -24.32 38.79
CA ALA A 19 -10.61 -23.58 37.84
C ALA A 19 -10.31 -22.08 37.86
N LEU A 20 -10.07 -21.50 39.04
CA LEU A 20 -9.69 -20.09 39.19
C LEU A 20 -8.34 -19.81 38.51
N TRP A 21 -7.36 -20.69 38.70
CA TRP A 21 -6.04 -20.58 38.10
C TRP A 21 -6.04 -20.71 36.57
N ASP A 22 -6.84 -21.63 36.03
CA ASP A 22 -7.01 -21.77 34.58
C ASP A 22 -7.71 -20.54 33.98
N PHE A 23 -8.67 -19.96 34.71
CA PHE A 23 -9.35 -18.74 34.29
C PHE A 23 -8.43 -17.51 34.28
N THR A 24 -7.59 -17.35 35.31
CA THR A 24 -6.60 -16.26 35.34
C THR A 24 -5.58 -16.41 34.22
N LYS A 25 -5.03 -17.61 34.00
CA LYS A 25 -4.11 -17.88 32.88
C LYS A 25 -4.73 -17.64 31.51
N LYS A 26 -6.01 -18.00 31.34
CA LYS A 26 -6.73 -17.74 30.09
C LYS A 26 -6.88 -16.23 29.84
N THR A 27 -7.24 -15.48 30.88
CA THR A 27 -7.38 -14.02 30.82
C THR A 27 -6.06 -13.34 30.49
N GLU A 28 -4.95 -13.75 31.12
CA GLU A 28 -3.61 -13.24 30.84
C GLU A 28 -3.19 -13.46 29.38
N LYS A 29 -3.42 -14.67 28.85
CA LYS A 29 -3.13 -14.98 27.44
C LYS A 29 -3.96 -14.15 26.47
N GLU A 30 -5.24 -13.92 26.77
CA GLU A 30 -6.10 -13.07 25.96
C GLU A 30 -5.63 -11.60 25.98
N GLN A 31 -5.26 -11.07 27.14
CA GLN A 31 -4.69 -9.72 27.26
C GLN A 31 -3.37 -9.58 26.51
N GLN A 32 -2.47 -10.55 26.63
CA GLN A 32 -1.22 -10.60 25.85
C GLN A 32 -1.50 -10.63 24.36
N TRP A 33 -2.46 -11.44 23.91
CA TRP A 33 -2.82 -11.52 22.50
C TRP A 33 -3.40 -10.20 21.98
N GLN A 34 -4.26 -9.53 22.76
CA GLN A 34 -4.75 -8.20 22.41
C GLN A 34 -3.63 -7.16 22.33
N ALA A 35 -2.64 -7.22 23.23
CA ALA A 35 -1.48 -6.34 23.19
C ALA A 35 -0.63 -6.56 21.93
N VAL A 36 -0.41 -7.81 21.53
CA VAL A 36 0.29 -8.16 20.27
C VAL A 36 -0.47 -7.61 19.07
N GLN A 37 -1.80 -7.83 18.99
CA GLN A 37 -2.63 -7.29 17.90
C GLN A 37 -2.59 -5.76 17.82
N MET A 38 -2.56 -5.08 18.98
CA MET A 38 -2.42 -3.63 19.02
C MET A 38 -1.04 -3.18 18.52
N GLN A 39 0.02 -3.90 18.88
CA GLN A 39 1.37 -3.62 18.41
C GLN A 39 1.49 -3.86 16.89
N ASP A 40 0.92 -4.94 16.36
CA ASP A 40 0.90 -5.26 14.94
C ASP A 40 0.21 -4.15 14.13
N ARG A 41 -0.94 -3.64 14.61
CA ARG A 41 -1.61 -2.48 13.99
C ARG A 41 -0.73 -1.24 13.98
N LYS A 42 -0.03 -0.96 15.09
CA LYS A 42 0.90 0.18 15.16
C LYS A 42 2.05 0.04 14.17
N ARG A 43 2.65 -1.14 14.05
CA ARG A 43 3.72 -1.42 13.07
C ARG A 43 3.24 -1.24 11.64
N LYS A 44 2.05 -1.76 11.33
CA LYS A 44 1.41 -1.57 10.02
C LYS A 44 1.17 -0.09 9.71
N GLN A 45 0.57 0.66 10.65
CA GLN A 45 0.33 2.09 10.50
C GLN A 45 1.63 2.88 10.29
N GLN A 46 2.68 2.55 11.05
CA GLN A 46 3.99 3.19 10.88
C GLN A 46 4.58 2.92 9.48
N ALA A 47 4.49 1.68 8.99
CA ALA A 47 4.95 1.35 7.64
C ALA A 47 4.13 2.07 6.56
N GLU A 48 2.81 2.16 6.73
CA GLU A 48 1.92 2.92 5.83
C GLU A 48 2.25 4.43 5.85
N GLU A 49 2.46 5.04 7.01
CA GLU A 49 2.83 6.45 7.15
C GLU A 49 4.23 6.75 6.58
N GLU A 50 5.20 5.86 6.75
CA GLU A 50 6.52 5.98 6.14
C GLU A 50 6.47 5.84 4.62
N ALA A 51 5.71 4.87 4.12
CA ALA A 51 5.47 4.68 2.69
C ALA A 51 4.79 5.92 2.08
N GLU A 52 3.79 6.47 2.75
CA GLU A 52 3.06 7.65 2.30
C GLU A 52 3.93 8.91 2.27
N ARG A 53 4.76 9.11 3.30
CA ARG A 53 5.76 10.20 3.33
C ARG A 53 6.76 10.05 2.17
N TYR A 54 7.24 8.84 1.93
CA TYR A 54 8.16 8.59 0.81
C TYR A 54 7.49 8.81 -0.54
N ARG A 55 6.26 8.29 -0.74
CA ARG A 55 5.44 8.52 -1.94
C ARG A 55 5.26 10.00 -2.21
N THR A 56 4.80 10.76 -1.22
CA THR A 56 4.62 12.23 -1.32
C THR A 56 5.92 12.94 -1.71
N SER A 57 7.05 12.54 -1.12
CA SER A 57 8.35 13.11 -1.47
C SER A 57 8.77 12.82 -2.92
N LEU A 58 8.45 11.62 -3.41
CA LEU A 58 8.76 11.16 -4.76
C LEU A 58 7.88 11.86 -5.81
N VAL A 59 6.57 11.98 -5.54
CA VAL A 59 5.62 12.77 -6.34
C VAL A 59 6.10 14.21 -6.45
N LYS A 60 6.44 14.86 -5.33
CA LYS A 60 6.96 16.23 -5.31
C LYS A 60 8.25 16.36 -6.14
N ARG A 61 9.14 15.36 -6.08
CA ARG A 61 10.36 15.34 -6.89
C ARG A 61 10.03 15.25 -8.38
N TYR A 62 9.16 14.32 -8.79
CA TYR A 62 8.77 14.17 -10.19
C TYR A 62 8.04 15.39 -10.71
N LYS A 63 7.13 15.98 -9.94
CA LYS A 63 6.39 17.19 -10.33
C LYS A 63 7.31 18.37 -10.65
N ASN A 64 8.43 18.48 -9.93
CA ASN A 64 9.43 19.54 -10.13
C ASN A 64 10.55 19.16 -11.10
N SER A 65 10.54 17.94 -11.65
CA SER A 65 11.61 17.44 -12.51
C SER A 65 11.50 18.01 -13.94
N PRO A 66 12.60 18.54 -14.52
CA PRO A 66 12.65 18.89 -15.94
C PRO A 66 12.29 17.71 -16.85
N LEU A 67 12.68 16.49 -16.47
CA LEU A 67 12.39 15.28 -17.23
C LEU A 67 10.88 15.00 -17.31
N THR A 68 10.12 15.24 -16.24
CA THR A 68 8.65 15.09 -16.28
C THR A 68 8.03 16.08 -17.25
N ARG A 69 8.56 17.31 -17.34
CA ARG A 69 8.11 18.30 -18.33
C ARG A 69 8.44 17.88 -19.76
N GLU A 70 9.59 17.25 -19.96
CA GLU A 70 9.99 16.70 -21.25
C GLU A 70 9.09 15.54 -21.69
N ILE A 71 8.79 14.62 -20.77
CA ILE A 71 7.82 13.54 -20.97
C ILE A 71 6.47 14.13 -21.39
N LEU A 72 5.94 15.08 -20.60
CA LEU A 72 4.67 15.76 -20.89
C LEU A 72 4.68 16.43 -22.26
N LYS A 73 5.74 17.17 -22.60
CA LYS A 73 5.88 17.79 -23.93
C LYS A 73 5.82 16.79 -25.08
N THR A 74 6.27 15.55 -24.85
CA THR A 74 6.33 14.50 -25.87
C THR A 74 5.01 13.75 -25.99
N ILE A 75 4.39 13.41 -24.86
CA ILE A 75 3.16 12.60 -24.84
C ILE A 75 1.91 13.45 -25.08
N CYS A 76 1.94 14.74 -24.75
CA CYS A 76 0.91 15.69 -25.14
C CYS A 76 1.13 16.11 -26.60
N ASP A 77 0.05 16.39 -27.32
CA ASP A 77 0.10 16.75 -28.74
C ASP A 77 0.57 18.20 -29.00
N GLY A 78 0.99 18.93 -27.96
CA GLY A 78 1.38 20.34 -28.01
C GLY A 78 0.20 21.30 -28.16
N THR A 79 -1.03 20.79 -28.15
CA THR A 79 -2.24 21.60 -28.07
C THR A 79 -2.64 21.83 -26.61
N GLU A 80 -3.71 22.61 -26.39
CA GLU A 80 -4.30 22.77 -25.05
C GLU A 80 -5.08 21.53 -24.58
N ARG A 81 -5.16 20.47 -25.40
CA ARG A 81 -5.86 19.23 -25.05
C ARG A 81 -4.91 18.26 -24.35
N ASN A 82 -5.34 17.78 -23.19
CA ASN A 82 -4.66 16.70 -22.51
C ASN A 82 -4.94 15.34 -23.20
N PRO A 83 -4.04 14.35 -23.05
CA PRO A 83 -4.25 13.02 -23.61
C PRO A 83 -5.48 12.31 -23.02
N GLU A 84 -6.30 11.64 -23.84
CA GLU A 84 -7.44 10.86 -23.35
C GLU A 84 -6.99 9.62 -22.55
N GLU A 85 -5.83 9.05 -22.90
CA GLU A 85 -5.20 7.96 -22.17
C GLU A 85 -3.70 8.22 -22.01
N ILE A 86 -3.18 8.02 -20.81
CA ILE A 86 -1.74 8.03 -20.50
C ILE A 86 -1.38 6.67 -19.92
N VAL A 87 -0.33 6.05 -20.45
CA VAL A 87 0.22 4.78 -19.93
C VAL A 87 1.64 5.01 -19.49
N ILE A 88 1.98 4.61 -18.27
CA ILE A 88 3.33 4.67 -17.70
C ILE A 88 3.73 3.27 -17.30
N ASP A 89 4.89 2.83 -17.76
CA ASP A 89 5.49 1.55 -17.40
C ASP A 89 6.97 1.73 -17.00
N LYS A 90 7.73 0.63 -16.89
CA LYS A 90 9.15 0.69 -16.53
C LYS A 90 10.02 1.38 -17.60
N SER A 91 9.61 1.35 -18.85
CA SER A 91 10.42 1.72 -20.02
C SER A 91 10.05 3.09 -20.57
N GLY A 92 8.91 3.66 -20.19
CA GLY A 92 8.55 5.01 -20.61
C GLY A 92 7.14 5.46 -20.22
N ALA A 93 6.67 6.46 -20.97
CA ALA A 93 5.30 6.93 -20.92
C ALA A 93 4.74 7.11 -22.33
N SER A 94 3.44 6.91 -22.50
CA SER A 94 2.74 7.22 -23.74
C SER A 94 1.46 7.99 -23.47
N GLY A 95 1.07 8.83 -24.42
CA GLY A 95 -0.17 9.60 -24.42
C GLY A 95 -0.92 9.35 -25.72
N ARG A 96 -2.25 9.16 -25.61
CA ARG A 96 -3.16 9.11 -26.75
C ARG A 96 -3.96 10.41 -26.79
N THR A 97 -3.92 11.11 -27.92
CA THR A 97 -4.77 12.27 -28.19
C THR A 97 -5.38 12.11 -29.58
N ASP A 98 -6.71 12.20 -29.69
CA ASP A 98 -7.46 12.05 -30.94
C ASP A 98 -7.11 10.74 -31.69
N GLY A 99 -6.95 9.65 -30.92
CA GLY A 99 -6.58 8.34 -31.45
C GLY A 99 -5.09 8.18 -31.81
N MET A 100 -4.30 9.26 -31.86
CA MET A 100 -2.87 9.20 -32.15
C MET A 100 -2.06 8.99 -30.88
N VAL A 101 -1.16 8.00 -30.89
CA VAL A 101 -0.28 7.69 -29.76
C VAL A 101 1.10 8.30 -29.95
N ARG A 102 1.59 8.98 -28.91
CA ARG A 102 2.97 9.48 -28.80
C ARG A 102 3.62 8.86 -27.58
N SER A 103 4.90 8.51 -27.70
CA SER A 103 5.63 7.80 -26.65
C SER A 103 6.95 8.49 -26.34
N TYR A 104 7.25 8.60 -25.05
CA TYR A 104 8.55 8.94 -24.52
C TYR A 104 9.22 7.66 -24.01
N ASP A 105 10.14 7.13 -24.82
CA ASP A 105 10.92 5.94 -24.48
C ASP A 105 12.18 6.34 -23.69
N PHE A 106 12.34 5.78 -22.48
CA PHE A 106 13.45 6.13 -21.60
C PHE A 106 14.80 5.73 -22.19
N LEU A 107 14.90 4.56 -22.83
CA LEU A 107 16.16 4.10 -23.41
C LEU A 107 16.61 5.02 -24.56
N ALA A 108 15.68 5.44 -25.42
CA ALA A 108 15.94 6.37 -26.51
C ALA A 108 16.45 7.73 -26.01
N HIS A 109 16.01 8.16 -24.82
CA HIS A 109 16.40 9.43 -24.20
C HIS A 109 17.50 9.27 -23.12
N ARG A 110 18.13 8.10 -23.01
CA ARG A 110 19.17 7.78 -22.01
C ARG A 110 18.74 7.99 -20.56
N VAL A 111 17.47 7.77 -20.29
CA VAL A 111 16.85 7.77 -18.97
C VAL A 111 16.86 6.33 -18.44
N PRO A 112 17.23 6.10 -17.15
CA PRO A 112 17.10 4.78 -16.55
C PRO A 112 15.64 4.29 -16.50
N GLU A 113 15.43 2.99 -16.63
CA GLU A 113 14.10 2.39 -16.42
C GLU A 113 13.61 2.58 -14.97
N LEU A 114 12.29 2.71 -14.80
CA LEU A 114 11.64 2.78 -13.49
C LEU A 114 11.55 1.38 -12.85
N THR A 115 12.70 0.83 -12.51
CA THR A 115 12.81 -0.51 -11.91
C THR A 115 12.79 -0.48 -10.39
N ASP A 116 13.05 0.68 -9.78
CA ASP A 116 13.11 0.77 -8.33
C ASP A 116 11.71 0.69 -7.72
N SER A 117 11.63 -0.03 -6.61
CA SER A 117 10.52 0.06 -5.68
C SER A 117 11.06 0.04 -4.26
N LYS A 118 10.39 0.76 -3.36
CA LYS A 118 10.74 0.75 -1.94
C LYS A 118 9.70 -0.03 -1.18
N ALA A 119 10.15 -1.07 -0.46
CA ALA A 119 9.33 -1.88 0.41
C ALA A 119 9.46 -1.38 1.85
N PHE A 120 8.33 -1.11 2.50
CA PHE A 120 8.23 -0.78 3.92
C PHE A 120 7.68 -2.01 4.64
N SER A 121 8.58 -2.82 5.18
CA SER A 121 8.24 -4.12 5.77
C SER A 121 7.76 -3.95 7.21
N TYR A 122 6.77 -4.74 7.61
CA TYR A 122 6.29 -4.84 8.98
C TYR A 122 5.97 -6.28 9.33
N GLU A 123 6.18 -6.63 10.59
CA GLU A 123 5.83 -7.95 11.12
C GLU A 123 4.48 -7.89 11.83
N TYR A 124 3.63 -8.88 11.58
CA TYR A 124 2.34 -9.07 12.23
C TYR A 124 2.10 -10.55 12.59
N HIS A 125 1.18 -10.80 13.51
CA HIS A 125 0.87 -12.13 14.02
C HIS A 125 -0.59 -12.49 13.72
N PRO A 126 -0.87 -13.27 12.65
CA PRO A 126 -2.23 -13.70 12.34
C PRO A 126 -2.79 -14.72 13.34
N ILE A 127 -1.91 -15.54 13.94
CA ILE A 127 -2.23 -16.52 14.98
C ILE A 127 -1.15 -16.49 16.06
N GLN A 128 -1.51 -16.95 17.28
CA GLN A 128 -0.58 -16.93 18.41
C GLN A 128 0.73 -17.65 18.08
N ASN A 129 1.85 -16.98 18.34
CA ASN A 129 3.22 -17.46 18.13
C ASN A 129 3.64 -17.70 16.67
N LEU A 130 2.93 -17.13 15.69
CA LEU A 130 3.38 -17.11 14.30
C LEU A 130 3.54 -15.67 13.83
N GLY A 131 4.78 -15.20 13.72
CA GLY A 131 5.12 -13.93 13.09
C GLY A 131 5.20 -14.07 11.57
N VAL A 132 4.60 -13.15 10.83
CA VAL A 132 4.62 -13.05 9.38
C VAL A 132 5.08 -11.66 8.99
N THR A 133 5.92 -11.55 7.96
CA THR A 133 6.33 -10.27 7.40
C THR A 133 5.46 -9.93 6.18
N ASP A 134 4.93 -8.72 6.17
CA ASP A 134 4.26 -8.12 5.02
C ASP A 134 4.91 -6.76 4.70
N CYS A 135 4.56 -6.16 3.57
CA CYS A 135 5.20 -4.93 3.12
C CYS A 135 4.27 -4.01 2.32
N VAL A 136 4.46 -2.71 2.53
CA VAL A 136 3.85 -1.67 1.71
C VAL A 136 4.84 -1.27 0.62
N PHE A 137 4.49 -1.44 -0.64
CA PHE A 137 5.33 -1.07 -1.78
C PHE A 137 5.02 0.34 -2.28
N VAL A 138 6.06 1.13 -2.50
CA VAL A 138 5.98 2.37 -3.28
C VAL A 138 6.71 2.16 -4.61
N ARG A 139 5.95 2.25 -5.70
CA ARG A 139 6.43 2.09 -7.09
C ARG A 139 6.70 3.46 -7.71
N GLN A 140 7.78 3.59 -8.46
CA GLN A 140 8.13 4.85 -9.14
C GLN A 140 7.09 5.25 -10.20
N GLN A 141 6.54 4.29 -10.95
CA GLN A 141 5.51 4.50 -11.97
C GLN A 141 4.26 5.15 -11.39
N ALA A 142 3.79 4.65 -10.23
CA ALA A 142 2.65 5.21 -9.51
C ALA A 142 2.89 6.66 -9.08
N ALA A 143 4.08 6.95 -8.53
CA ALA A 143 4.43 8.30 -8.14
C ALA A 143 4.60 9.25 -9.33
N LEU A 144 5.13 8.78 -10.47
CA LEU A 144 5.23 9.57 -11.70
C LEU A 144 3.83 9.86 -12.28
N ALA A 145 2.95 8.86 -12.30
CA ALA A 145 1.57 9.01 -12.76
C ALA A 145 0.81 10.06 -11.94
N GLU A 146 0.95 10.01 -10.61
CA GLU A 146 0.34 11.00 -9.73
C GLU A 146 0.92 12.40 -9.93
N ALA A 147 2.24 12.52 -10.11
CA ALA A 147 2.86 13.80 -10.43
C ALA A 147 2.35 14.37 -11.76
N ILE A 148 2.22 13.54 -12.80
CA ILE A 148 1.65 13.94 -14.10
C ILE A 148 0.19 14.37 -13.93
N ARG A 149 -0.63 13.58 -13.22
CA ARG A 149 -2.04 13.92 -12.94
C ARG A 149 -2.16 15.27 -12.23
N GLU A 150 -1.32 15.52 -11.22
CA GLU A 150 -1.30 16.81 -10.53
C GLU A 150 -0.89 17.99 -11.41
N ILE A 151 -0.03 17.77 -12.41
CA ILE A 151 0.39 18.83 -13.35
C ILE A 151 -0.73 19.13 -14.35
N LEU A 152 -1.38 18.09 -14.87
CA LEU A 152 -2.43 18.23 -15.89
C LEU A 152 -3.73 18.82 -15.32
N GLY A 153 -3.93 18.77 -14.00
CA GLY A 153 -5.05 19.43 -13.31
C GLY A 153 -6.43 18.84 -13.63
N GLU A 154 -6.48 17.77 -14.42
CA GLU A 154 -7.70 17.13 -14.89
C GLU A 154 -8.04 15.83 -14.15
N ASP A 155 -9.31 15.46 -14.29
CA ASP A 155 -9.95 14.41 -13.52
C ASP A 155 -9.77 13.05 -14.22
N TYR A 156 -8.54 12.53 -14.19
CA TYR A 156 -8.21 11.19 -14.70
C TYR A 156 -8.66 10.08 -13.75
N SER A 157 -9.32 9.07 -14.29
CA SER A 157 -9.44 7.75 -13.64
C SER A 157 -8.09 7.03 -13.73
N VAL A 158 -7.66 6.38 -12.64
CA VAL A 158 -6.36 5.71 -12.56
C VAL A 158 -6.55 4.22 -12.31
N GLU A 159 -5.94 3.40 -13.14
CA GLU A 159 -5.92 1.94 -13.06
C GLU A 159 -4.47 1.47 -12.87
N TYR A 160 -4.24 0.63 -11.87
CA TYR A 160 -2.94 0.03 -11.59
C TYR A 160 -2.94 -1.43 -12.07
N LYS A 161 -1.99 -1.78 -12.93
CA LYS A 161 -1.79 -3.12 -13.49
C LYS A 161 -0.42 -3.64 -13.10
N ASP A 162 -0.25 -4.96 -13.11
CA ASP A 162 0.99 -5.66 -12.73
C ASP A 162 1.55 -5.13 -11.39
N ASP A 163 0.71 -5.12 -10.36
CA ASP A 163 1.08 -4.65 -9.01
C ASP A 163 1.65 -3.22 -8.99
N GLY A 164 1.08 -2.35 -9.81
CA GLY A 164 1.45 -0.94 -9.93
C GLY A 164 2.69 -0.66 -10.79
N ARG A 165 3.22 -1.66 -11.51
CA ARG A 165 4.31 -1.49 -12.48
C ARG A 165 3.85 -0.89 -13.81
N ILE A 166 2.56 -0.98 -14.08
CA ILE A 166 1.92 -0.30 -15.20
C ILE A 166 0.78 0.55 -14.62
N VAL A 167 0.77 1.82 -14.97
CA VAL A 167 -0.29 2.76 -14.56
C VAL A 167 -0.97 3.28 -15.81
N VAL A 168 -2.28 3.12 -15.87
CA VAL A 168 -3.11 3.65 -16.96
C VAL A 168 -4.01 4.73 -16.40
N MET A 169 -3.89 5.93 -16.93
CA MET A 169 -4.75 7.06 -16.60
C MET A 169 -5.67 7.33 -17.79
N ARG A 170 -6.98 7.40 -17.56
CA ARG A 170 -7.97 7.74 -18.59
C ARG A 170 -8.76 8.96 -18.19
N LEU A 171 -8.81 9.93 -19.08
CA LEU A 171 -9.61 11.13 -18.88
C LEU A 171 -11.08 10.71 -18.76
N LYS A 172 -11.78 11.24 -17.75
CA LYS A 172 -13.18 10.86 -17.52
C LYS A 172 -14.03 11.23 -18.75
N PRO A 173 -14.91 10.33 -19.22
CA PRO A 173 -15.75 10.60 -20.37
C PRO A 173 -16.76 11.71 -20.05
N THR A 174 -16.94 12.63 -20.99
CA THR A 174 -17.94 13.72 -20.91
C THR A 174 -19.25 13.39 -21.60
N LYS A 175 -19.29 12.29 -22.37
CA LYS A 175 -20.47 11.81 -23.09
C LYS A 175 -20.81 10.40 -22.63
N HIS A 176 -22.10 10.14 -22.48
CA HIS A 176 -22.66 8.82 -22.19
C HIS A 176 -23.47 8.35 -23.41
N PHE A 177 -23.44 7.04 -23.68
CA PHE A 177 -24.27 6.41 -24.72
C PHE A 177 -25.68 6.14 -24.21
#